data_AF-A0A849RLP4-F1
#
_entry.id   AF-A0A849RLP4-F1
#
_cell.length_a   1.000
_cell.length_b   1.000
_cell.length_c   1.000
_cell.angle_alpha   90.00
_cell.angle_beta   90.00
_cell.angle_gamma   90.00
#
_symmetry.space_group_name_H-M   'P 1'
#
loop_
_entity.id
_entity.type
_entity.pdbx_description
1 polymer ?
#
loop_
_entity_poly.entity_id
_entity_poly.type
_entity_poly.pdbx_seq_one_letter_code
_entity_poly.pdbx_strand_id
1 'polypeptide(L)'
;MQLTARACLEMCAASLDREVLQANDAGLDIPIVVTRGRLVHTVGGLHVYEFTLPAGCLLPIDLPLSIVPGDEIEATEGVVLSCQGHVVLVQAVDAIGASVPSATLIPDRAGHLGTIATRLRDMISLADAYNLGPSERLVPLLVSSGDPSQAALGSSAILTTVWLEDQALRRQRIATLVLELIRANKRILLIGPDHRSSDEMVGTIAKAMKASGLTYKTWISRYEMSIVSQASGIPIHELGFEAQMHQFYAKSRADKASLRRKYDRFRELTPLLAYKGQKQKDLDEVRLLEWRLLTQLSEFQAKIKDVTAILTEYENLPLWRRIGMQTVGKNVESLQQYRVLYEQQIDELTKELEIAKVRIDELVPEAAVPKDLRPEFDDLKEAITKLGGTKKIRELLAAEENTNRQAFI
;
A
#
# COMPACT_ATOMS: atom_id res chain seq x y z
N MET A 1 -33.78 43.47 -16.65
CA MET A 1 -32.96 42.62 -17.52
C MET A 1 -32.39 41.53 -16.63
N GLN A 2 -32.93 40.31 -16.68
CA GLN A 2 -32.43 39.20 -15.86
C GLN A 2 -31.12 38.71 -16.48
N LEU A 3 -30.03 38.80 -15.73
CA LEU A 3 -28.73 38.27 -16.13
C LEU A 3 -28.79 36.75 -16.12
N THR A 4 -28.52 36.12 -17.26
CA THR A 4 -28.27 34.68 -17.34
C THR A 4 -26.88 34.37 -16.78
N ALA A 5 -26.65 33.14 -16.31
CA ALA A 5 -25.32 32.77 -15.81
C ALA A 5 -24.25 32.90 -16.91
N ARG A 6 -24.59 32.60 -18.17
CA ARG A 6 -23.73 32.86 -19.32
C ARG A 6 -23.34 34.33 -19.44
N ALA A 7 -24.31 35.26 -19.35
CA ALA A 7 -24.02 36.69 -19.38
C ALA A 7 -23.13 37.13 -18.20
N CYS A 8 -23.33 36.54 -17.02
CA CYS A 8 -22.43 36.78 -15.88
C CYS A 8 -21.00 36.31 -16.18
N LEU A 9 -20.81 35.10 -16.74
CA LEU A 9 -19.48 34.59 -17.08
C LEU A 9 -18.78 35.47 -18.13
N GLU A 10 -19.51 35.89 -19.17
CA GLU A 10 -19.00 36.80 -20.21
C GLU A 10 -18.60 38.16 -19.62
N MET A 11 -19.43 38.73 -18.73
CA MET A 11 -19.10 39.96 -18.02
C MET A 11 -17.90 39.82 -17.10
N CYS A 12 -17.78 38.70 -16.38
CA CYS A 12 -16.63 38.41 -15.52
C CYS A 12 -15.34 38.29 -16.34
N ALA A 13 -15.37 37.55 -17.45
CA ALA A 13 -14.21 37.41 -18.34
C ALA A 13 -13.76 38.77 -18.88
N ALA A 14 -14.69 39.59 -19.37
CA ALA A 14 -14.39 40.94 -19.86
C ALA A 14 -13.91 41.89 -18.75
N SER A 15 -14.34 41.69 -17.50
CA SER A 15 -13.80 42.43 -16.34
C SER A 15 -12.36 42.03 -16.06
N LEU A 16 -12.06 40.73 -16.06
CA LEU A 16 -10.71 40.22 -15.85
C LEU A 16 -9.75 40.70 -16.94
N ASP A 17 -10.16 40.73 -18.21
CA ASP A 17 -9.33 41.25 -19.30
C ASP A 17 -8.98 42.75 -19.09
N ARG A 18 -9.92 43.54 -18.55
CA ARG A 18 -9.64 44.94 -18.15
C ARG A 18 -8.68 45.01 -16.95
N GLU A 19 -8.85 44.12 -15.99
CA GLU A 19 -7.96 44.03 -14.82
C GLU A 19 -6.54 43.59 -15.21
N VAL A 20 -6.37 42.76 -16.25
CA VAL A 20 -5.05 42.42 -16.81
C VAL A 20 -4.34 43.67 -17.33
N LEU A 21 -5.03 44.51 -18.10
CA LEU A 21 -4.46 45.77 -18.59
C LEU A 21 -4.08 46.70 -17.42
N GLN A 22 -4.96 46.83 -16.43
CA GLN A 22 -4.69 47.62 -15.24
C GLN A 22 -3.52 47.07 -14.41
N ALA A 23 -3.37 45.75 -14.31
CA ALA A 23 -2.28 45.12 -13.58
C ALA A 23 -0.92 45.39 -14.25
N ASN A 24 -0.89 45.34 -15.58
CA ASN A 24 0.28 45.70 -16.36
C ASN A 24 0.64 47.18 -16.20
N ASP A 25 -0.34 48.07 -16.36
CA ASP A 25 -0.14 49.52 -16.27
C ASP A 25 0.28 49.97 -14.86
N ALA A 26 -0.25 49.32 -13.82
CA ALA A 26 0.07 49.61 -12.42
C ALA A 26 1.36 48.92 -11.93
N GLY A 27 2.00 48.10 -12.76
CA GLY A 27 3.21 47.36 -12.38
C GLY A 27 2.99 46.41 -11.21
N LEU A 28 1.86 45.69 -11.17
CA LEU A 28 1.55 44.77 -10.07
C LEU A 28 2.43 43.50 -10.07
N ASP A 29 3.16 43.26 -11.17
CA ASP A 29 4.09 42.13 -11.37
C ASP A 29 5.56 42.53 -11.10
N ILE A 30 5.77 43.66 -10.40
CA ILE A 30 7.11 44.13 -10.04
C ILE A 30 7.71 43.19 -8.95
N PRO A 31 9.01 42.85 -9.06
CA PRO A 31 9.70 42.06 -8.04
C PRO A 31 9.67 42.70 -6.65
N ILE A 32 9.29 41.91 -5.65
CA ILE A 32 9.21 42.33 -4.24
C ILE A 32 10.35 41.68 -3.47
N VAL A 33 11.29 42.49 -2.99
CA VAL A 33 12.38 42.02 -2.15
C VAL A 33 11.88 41.84 -0.72
N VAL A 34 12.03 40.63 -0.19
CA VAL A 34 11.70 40.27 1.19
C VAL A 34 13.00 40.00 1.97
N THR A 35 13.10 40.58 3.16
CA THR A 35 14.31 40.56 4.00
C THR A 35 14.27 39.50 5.10
N ARG A 36 13.18 38.72 5.15
CA ARG A 36 13.02 37.64 6.12
C ARG A 36 12.00 36.64 5.63
N GLY A 37 12.43 35.38 5.54
CA GLY A 37 11.56 34.23 5.34
C GLY A 37 11.92 33.09 6.28
N ARG A 38 10.94 32.25 6.60
CA ARG A 38 11.17 31.01 7.36
C ARG A 38 10.25 29.90 6.88
N LEU A 39 10.73 28.67 6.94
CA LEU A 39 9.90 27.50 6.73
C LEU A 39 8.96 27.33 7.94
N VAL A 40 7.65 27.29 7.70
CA VAL A 40 6.63 27.05 8.72
C VAL A 40 6.44 25.54 8.90
N HIS A 41 6.17 24.83 7.80
CA HIS A 41 6.02 23.38 7.81
C HIS A 41 6.16 22.79 6.40
N THR A 42 6.35 21.47 6.35
CA THR A 42 6.44 20.69 5.11
C THR A 42 5.40 19.58 5.16
N VAL A 43 4.65 19.40 4.08
CA VAL A 43 3.71 18.30 3.91
C VAL A 43 4.02 17.57 2.63
N GLY A 44 4.55 16.36 2.76
CA GLY A 44 4.97 15.59 1.59
C GLY A 44 6.13 16.26 0.86
N GLY A 45 5.92 16.60 -0.41
CA GLY A 45 6.84 17.38 -1.22
C GLY A 45 6.59 18.90 -1.23
N LEU A 46 5.53 19.39 -0.58
CA LEU A 46 5.20 20.81 -0.58
C LEU A 46 5.69 21.51 0.70
N HIS A 47 6.11 22.76 0.55
CA HIS A 47 6.73 23.54 1.61
C HIS A 47 5.99 24.85 1.85
N VAL A 48 5.74 25.21 3.11
CA VAL A 48 5.07 26.47 3.47
C VAL A 48 6.08 27.43 4.03
N TYR A 49 6.27 28.55 3.36
CA TYR A 49 7.14 29.62 3.82
C TYR A 49 6.31 30.81 4.31
N GLU A 50 6.77 31.41 5.39
CA GLU A 50 6.31 32.70 5.88
C GLU A 50 7.33 33.76 5.47
N PHE A 51 6.91 34.76 4.71
CA PHE A 51 7.73 35.90 4.33
C PHE A 51 7.18 37.20 4.92
N THR A 52 8.09 38.11 5.26
CA THR A 52 7.74 39.48 5.68
C THR A 52 7.82 40.42 4.47
N LEU A 53 6.67 40.94 4.05
CA LEU A 53 6.52 41.89 2.96
C LEU A 53 6.91 43.31 3.40
N PRO A 54 7.42 44.15 2.47
CA PRO A 54 7.58 45.57 2.69
C PRO A 54 6.25 46.28 3.04
N ALA A 55 6.36 47.47 3.64
CA ALA A 55 5.18 48.26 3.99
C ALA A 55 4.37 48.67 2.74
N GLY A 56 3.05 48.45 2.78
CA GLY A 56 2.15 48.79 1.67
C GLY A 56 2.02 47.71 0.58
N CYS A 57 2.84 46.65 0.63
CA CYS A 57 2.70 45.51 -0.27
C CYS A 57 1.63 44.55 0.25
N LEU A 58 0.68 44.19 -0.61
CA LEU A 58 -0.33 43.17 -0.35
C LEU A 58 -0.40 42.22 -1.53
N LEU A 59 -0.33 40.92 -1.25
CA LEU A 59 -0.45 39.89 -2.27
C LEU A 59 -1.81 39.20 -2.13
N PRO A 60 -2.63 39.15 -3.20
CA PRO A 60 -3.89 38.41 -3.17
C PRO A 60 -3.67 36.91 -2.97
N ILE A 61 -4.68 36.26 -2.41
CA ILE A 61 -4.72 34.80 -2.24
C ILE A 61 -4.77 34.14 -3.63
N ASP A 62 -4.17 32.96 -3.75
CA ASP A 62 -4.04 32.15 -4.98
C ASP A 62 -3.19 32.78 -6.09
N LEU A 63 -2.51 33.88 -5.79
CA LEU A 63 -1.57 34.50 -6.72
C LEU A 63 -0.34 33.59 -6.93
N PRO A 64 -0.09 33.10 -8.16
CA PRO A 64 1.17 32.45 -8.48
C PRO A 64 2.31 33.46 -8.42
N LEU A 65 3.46 33.00 -7.96
CA LEU A 65 4.68 33.78 -7.92
C LEU A 65 5.92 32.89 -8.07
N SER A 66 7.00 33.47 -8.57
CA SER A 66 8.31 32.84 -8.56
C SER A 66 9.11 33.35 -7.36
N ILE A 67 9.74 32.44 -6.63
CA ILE A 67 10.59 32.75 -5.47
C ILE A 67 12.04 32.61 -5.91
N VAL A 68 12.75 33.74 -5.93
CA VAL A 68 14.20 33.78 -6.22
C VAL A 68 14.94 34.01 -4.90
N PRO A 69 15.47 32.96 -4.26
CA PRO A 69 16.31 33.12 -3.07
C PRO A 69 17.58 33.93 -3.39
N GLY A 70 18.10 34.66 -2.39
CA GLY A 70 19.29 35.50 -2.56
C GLY A 70 20.62 34.73 -2.62
N ASP A 71 20.62 33.48 -2.15
CA ASP A 71 21.73 32.55 -2.28
C ASP A 71 21.63 31.84 -3.64
N GLU A 72 22.71 31.29 -4.21
CA GLU A 72 22.82 30.67 -5.57
C GLU A 72 21.92 29.42 -5.82
N ILE A 73 20.76 29.35 -5.18
CA ILE A 73 19.72 28.33 -5.30
C ILE A 73 18.83 28.70 -6.50
N GLU A 74 18.40 27.69 -7.25
CA GLU A 74 17.48 27.86 -8.38
C GLU A 74 16.14 28.48 -7.93
N ALA A 75 15.52 29.26 -8.81
CA ALA A 75 14.20 29.81 -8.56
C ALA A 75 13.16 28.70 -8.46
N THR A 76 12.22 28.81 -7.53
CA THR A 76 11.12 27.85 -7.37
C THR A 76 9.77 28.53 -7.55
N GLU A 77 8.78 27.77 -7.99
CA GLU A 77 7.41 28.24 -8.16
C GLU A 77 6.63 28.15 -6.84
N GLY A 78 5.72 29.09 -6.64
CA GLY A 78 4.85 29.10 -5.48
C GLY A 78 3.52 29.81 -5.68
N VAL A 79 2.66 29.66 -4.68
CA VAL A 79 1.32 30.26 -4.65
C VAL A 79 1.06 30.87 -3.27
N VAL A 80 0.44 32.04 -3.24
CA VAL A 80 0.06 32.72 -2.00
C VAL A 80 -1.15 32.03 -1.35
N LEU A 81 -0.96 31.51 -0.15
CA LEU A 81 -2.05 30.89 0.63
C LEU A 81 -2.80 31.92 1.48
N SER A 82 -2.09 32.90 2.03
CA SER A 82 -2.70 33.98 2.81
C SER A 82 -1.79 35.19 2.93
N CYS A 83 -2.38 36.38 3.07
CA CYS A 83 -1.66 37.61 3.36
C CYS A 83 -2.38 38.34 4.52
N GLN A 84 -1.68 38.57 5.63
CA GLN A 84 -2.20 39.28 6.80
C GLN A 84 -1.22 40.40 7.19
N GLY A 85 -1.61 41.65 6.93
CA GLY A 85 -0.73 42.80 7.15
C GLY A 85 0.54 42.66 6.31
N HIS A 86 1.70 42.58 6.97
CA HIS A 86 3.02 42.43 6.33
C HIS A 86 3.48 40.97 6.25
N VAL A 87 2.66 39.99 6.64
CA VAL A 87 3.06 38.58 6.62
C VAL A 87 2.31 37.86 5.52
N VAL A 88 3.05 37.17 4.65
CA VAL A 88 2.50 36.33 3.59
C VAL A 88 2.93 34.88 3.80
N LEU A 89 1.97 33.97 3.65
CA LEU A 89 2.23 32.53 3.59
C LEU A 89 2.21 32.09 2.14
N VAL A 90 3.29 31.44 1.72
CA VAL A 90 3.50 30.99 0.35
C VAL A 90 3.77 29.49 0.36
N GLN A 91 3.03 28.75 -0.44
CA GLN A 91 3.36 27.37 -0.78
C GLN A 91 4.45 27.39 -1.86
N ALA A 92 5.55 26.68 -1.64
CA ALA A 92 6.61 26.46 -2.62
C ALA A 92 6.68 24.98 -3.02
N VAL A 93 7.02 24.73 -4.29
CA VAL A 93 7.21 23.38 -4.82
C VAL A 93 8.51 22.76 -4.32
N ASP A 94 9.59 23.55 -4.23
CA ASP A 94 10.89 23.08 -3.78
C ASP A 94 11.32 23.66 -2.43
N ALA A 95 12.20 22.93 -1.75
CA ALA A 95 12.78 23.38 -0.49
C ALA A 95 13.88 24.42 -0.74
N ILE A 96 13.67 25.63 -0.22
CA ILE A 96 14.65 26.73 -0.23
C ILE A 96 15.60 26.64 0.99
N GLY A 97 15.09 26.17 2.15
CA GLY A 97 15.86 26.04 3.39
C GLY A 97 15.02 26.34 4.63
N ALA A 98 15.57 26.15 5.84
CA ALA A 98 14.80 26.42 7.06
C ALA A 98 14.61 27.93 7.33
N SER A 99 15.60 28.74 6.98
CA SER A 99 15.61 30.20 7.11
C SER A 99 16.01 30.78 5.77
N VAL A 100 15.26 31.78 5.31
CA VAL A 100 15.52 32.47 4.04
C VAL A 100 15.90 33.92 4.39
N PRO A 101 17.19 34.27 4.41
CA PRO A 101 17.64 35.60 4.85
C PRO A 101 17.18 36.70 3.89
N SER A 102 17.13 36.40 2.60
CA SER A 102 16.55 37.29 1.59
C SER A 102 16.01 36.48 0.44
N ALA A 103 14.88 36.91 -0.11
CA ALA A 103 14.33 36.39 -1.35
C ALA A 103 13.68 37.51 -2.14
N THR A 104 13.50 37.28 -3.43
CA THR A 104 12.71 38.14 -4.30
C THR A 104 11.48 37.35 -4.74
N LEU A 105 10.30 37.87 -4.41
CA LEU A 105 9.02 37.32 -4.84
C LEU A 105 8.61 38.04 -6.12
N ILE A 106 8.40 37.30 -7.20
CA ILE A 106 7.98 37.84 -8.50
C ILE A 106 6.54 37.38 -8.75
N PRO A 107 5.52 38.22 -8.48
CA PRO A 107 4.13 37.85 -8.71
C PRO A 107 3.79 37.80 -10.21
N ASP A 108 2.90 36.89 -10.59
CA ASP A 108 2.34 36.79 -11.95
C ASP A 108 0.83 37.04 -11.93
N ARG A 109 0.43 38.28 -11.64
CA ARG A 109 -0.97 38.68 -11.55
C ARG A 109 -1.60 38.78 -12.93
N ALA A 110 -0.92 39.40 -13.89
CA ALA A 110 -1.46 39.53 -15.25
C ALA A 110 -1.67 38.16 -15.90
N GLY A 111 -0.70 37.25 -15.78
CA GLY A 111 -0.81 35.87 -16.30
C GLY A 111 -1.90 35.07 -15.60
N HIS A 112 -2.01 35.19 -14.27
CA HIS A 112 -3.08 34.55 -13.51
C HIS A 112 -4.48 35.02 -13.92
N LEU A 113 -4.72 36.34 -13.99
CA LEU A 113 -6.01 36.90 -14.39
C LEU A 113 -6.37 36.51 -15.83
N GLY A 114 -5.39 36.54 -16.75
CA GLY A 114 -5.58 36.11 -18.14
C GLY A 114 -5.91 34.62 -18.26
N THR A 115 -5.32 33.79 -17.41
CA THR A 115 -5.62 32.36 -17.34
C THR A 115 -7.05 32.12 -16.84
N ILE A 116 -7.50 32.83 -15.80
CA ILE A 116 -8.88 32.75 -15.32
C ILE A 116 -9.86 33.21 -16.41
N ALA A 117 -9.60 34.35 -17.04
CA ALA A 117 -10.45 34.86 -18.13
C ALA A 117 -10.57 33.83 -19.27
N THR A 118 -9.47 33.18 -19.63
CA THR A 118 -9.45 32.12 -20.65
C THR A 118 -10.26 30.90 -20.20
N ARG A 119 -10.10 30.43 -18.96
CA ARG A 119 -10.91 29.32 -18.41
C ARG A 119 -12.41 29.65 -18.42
N LEU A 120 -12.80 30.87 -18.07
CA LEU A 120 -14.21 31.29 -18.13
C LEU A 120 -14.74 31.28 -19.56
N ARG A 121 -13.93 31.74 -20.54
CA ARG A 121 -14.28 31.67 -21.97
C ARG A 121 -14.39 30.23 -22.47
N ASP A 122 -13.49 29.35 -22.03
CA ASP A 122 -13.52 27.93 -22.36
C ASP A 122 -14.76 27.23 -21.78
N MET A 123 -15.17 27.59 -20.56
CA MET A 123 -16.42 27.10 -19.97
C MET A 123 -17.66 27.50 -20.80
N ILE A 124 -17.63 28.67 -21.44
CA ILE A 124 -18.71 29.14 -22.31
C ILE A 124 -18.67 28.44 -23.68
N SER A 125 -17.48 28.30 -24.27
CA SER A 125 -17.30 27.73 -25.61
C SER A 125 -17.51 26.21 -25.64
N LEU A 126 -17.16 25.51 -24.57
CA LEU A 126 -17.32 24.07 -24.39
C LEU A 126 -18.65 23.71 -23.70
N ALA A 127 -19.68 24.57 -23.79
CA ALA A 127 -20.98 24.31 -23.20
C ALA A 127 -21.57 22.94 -23.63
N ASP A 128 -21.32 22.55 -24.88
CA ASP A 128 -21.77 21.26 -25.43
C ASP A 128 -21.02 20.06 -24.86
N ALA A 129 -19.83 20.25 -24.30
CA ALA A 129 -19.06 19.18 -23.64
C ALA A 129 -19.68 18.75 -22.29
N TYR A 130 -20.60 19.55 -21.73
CA TYR A 130 -21.36 19.18 -20.53
C TYR A 130 -22.59 18.32 -20.83
N ASN A 131 -22.98 18.22 -22.10
CA ASN A 131 -24.05 17.35 -22.55
C ASN A 131 -23.52 15.90 -22.55
N LEU A 132 -24.30 14.93 -22.07
CA LEU A 132 -23.92 13.52 -21.90
C LEU A 132 -23.15 13.19 -20.60
N GLY A 133 -23.11 14.10 -19.62
CA GLY A 133 -22.45 13.89 -18.33
C GLY A 133 -23.37 14.14 -17.12
N PRO A 134 -22.90 13.85 -15.88
CA PRO A 134 -23.62 14.19 -14.66
C PRO A 134 -23.94 15.69 -14.53
N SER A 135 -23.13 16.53 -15.16
CA SER A 135 -23.26 17.99 -15.24
C SER A 135 -24.38 18.46 -16.18
N GLU A 136 -24.93 17.61 -17.04
CA GLU A 136 -26.01 17.97 -17.99
C GLU A 136 -27.22 18.56 -17.26
N ARG A 137 -27.50 18.07 -16.04
CA ARG A 137 -28.57 18.57 -15.17
C ARG A 137 -28.37 20.03 -14.73
N LEU A 138 -27.15 20.55 -14.79
CA LEU A 138 -26.81 21.93 -14.45
C LEU A 138 -26.87 22.86 -15.67
N VAL A 139 -26.87 22.34 -16.90
CA VAL A 139 -26.93 23.13 -18.14
C VAL A 139 -28.16 24.04 -18.19
N PRO A 140 -29.37 23.62 -17.75
CA PRO A 140 -30.52 24.52 -17.66
C PRO A 140 -30.30 25.73 -16.75
N LEU A 141 -29.46 25.64 -15.71
CA LEU A 141 -29.12 26.77 -14.85
C LEU A 141 -28.20 27.78 -15.55
N LEU A 142 -27.47 27.36 -16.59
CA LEU A 142 -26.60 28.22 -17.38
C LEU A 142 -27.38 29.02 -18.44
N VAL A 143 -28.46 28.42 -18.95
CA VAL A 143 -29.23 28.91 -20.12
C VAL A 143 -30.55 29.57 -19.71
N SER A 144 -31.18 29.13 -18.62
CA SER A 144 -32.53 29.60 -18.26
C SER A 144 -32.51 31.02 -17.70
N SER A 145 -33.35 31.86 -18.31
CA SER A 145 -33.78 33.16 -17.79
C SER A 145 -35.01 33.05 -16.86
N GLY A 146 -35.40 31.83 -16.49
CA GLY A 146 -36.60 31.56 -15.70
C GLY A 146 -36.45 31.88 -14.21
N ASP A 147 -37.55 32.32 -13.61
CA ASP A 147 -37.68 32.67 -12.19
C ASP A 147 -37.19 31.51 -11.28
N PRO A 148 -36.17 31.73 -10.41
CA PRO A 148 -35.58 30.67 -9.57
C PRO A 148 -36.58 30.04 -8.59
N SER A 149 -37.75 30.65 -8.41
CA SER A 149 -38.87 30.15 -7.61
C SER A 149 -39.57 28.91 -8.22
N GLN A 150 -39.50 28.72 -9.55
CA GLN A 150 -40.23 27.64 -10.24
C GLN A 150 -39.38 26.37 -10.48
N ALA A 151 -38.05 26.43 -10.34
CA ALA A 151 -37.17 25.27 -10.50
C ALA A 151 -37.22 24.28 -9.31
N ALA A 152 -37.94 24.61 -8.24
CA ALA A 152 -37.96 23.86 -6.97
C ALA A 152 -39.02 22.74 -6.89
N LEU A 153 -39.79 22.44 -7.95
CA LEU A 153 -40.91 21.49 -7.90
C LEU A 153 -40.63 20.11 -8.54
N GLY A 154 -39.36 19.71 -8.65
CA GLY A 154 -38.94 18.35 -9.03
C GLY A 154 -38.16 17.66 -7.91
N SER A 155 -38.51 16.41 -7.59
CA SER A 155 -38.15 15.62 -6.39
C SER A 155 -36.65 15.30 -6.12
N SER A 156 -35.70 16.07 -6.66
CA SER A 156 -34.28 16.04 -6.30
C SER A 156 -33.67 17.40 -6.64
N ALA A 157 -33.60 18.32 -5.68
CA ALA A 157 -33.06 19.66 -5.89
C ALA A 157 -31.61 19.57 -6.42
N ILE A 158 -31.43 19.89 -7.70
CA ILE A 158 -30.12 19.92 -8.38
C ILE A 158 -29.22 20.99 -7.75
N LEU A 159 -29.81 22.07 -7.24
CA LEU A 159 -29.15 23.14 -6.52
C LEU A 159 -29.88 23.38 -5.19
N THR A 160 -29.11 23.44 -4.10
CA THR A 160 -29.63 23.84 -2.78
C THR A 160 -28.84 25.04 -2.29
N THR A 161 -29.52 26.14 -2.03
CA THR A 161 -28.91 27.36 -1.48
C THR A 161 -29.13 27.42 0.03
N VAL A 162 -28.08 27.74 0.79
CA VAL A 162 -28.15 27.91 2.24
C VAL A 162 -27.75 29.34 2.57
N TRP A 163 -28.73 30.14 2.99
CA TRP A 163 -28.53 31.53 3.38
C TRP A 163 -28.84 31.72 4.86
N LEU A 164 -27.82 32.11 5.64
CA LEU A 164 -27.93 32.40 7.07
C LEU A 164 -26.97 33.54 7.40
N GLU A 165 -27.40 34.57 8.12
CA GLU A 165 -26.54 35.74 8.43
C GLU A 165 -25.30 35.34 9.23
N ASP A 166 -25.47 34.49 10.25
CA ASP A 166 -24.36 33.98 11.06
C ASP A 166 -23.53 32.93 10.29
N GLN A 167 -22.25 33.22 10.10
CA GLN A 167 -21.29 32.35 9.44
C GLN A 167 -21.07 31.03 10.19
N ALA A 168 -21.10 31.02 11.52
CA ALA A 168 -20.91 29.81 12.32
C ALA A 168 -22.10 28.85 12.14
N LEU A 169 -23.33 29.37 12.26
CA LEU A 169 -24.55 28.61 12.01
C LEU A 169 -24.62 28.10 10.56
N ARG A 170 -24.20 28.93 9.59
CA ARG A 170 -24.12 28.53 8.18
C ARG A 170 -23.19 27.34 7.98
N ARG A 171 -22.00 27.38 8.57
CA ARG A 171 -21.03 26.26 8.51
C ARG A 171 -21.56 25.00 9.17
N GLN A 172 -22.20 25.11 10.33
CA GLN A 172 -22.81 23.97 11.00
C GLN A 172 -23.94 23.33 10.16
N ARG A 173 -24.77 24.16 9.51
CA ARG A 173 -25.82 23.68 8.60
C ARG A 173 -25.23 22.94 7.40
N ILE A 174 -24.19 23.51 6.76
CA ILE A 174 -23.48 22.86 5.65
C ILE A 174 -22.84 21.54 6.10
N ALA A 175 -22.18 21.50 7.26
CA ALA A 175 -21.59 20.27 7.79
C ALA A 175 -22.64 19.17 8.03
N THR A 176 -23.84 19.53 8.47
CA THR A 176 -24.95 18.59 8.63
C THR A 176 -25.41 18.01 7.30
N LEU A 177 -25.57 18.85 6.26
CA LEU A 177 -25.92 18.40 4.91
C LEU A 177 -24.83 17.48 4.32
N VAL A 178 -23.56 17.85 4.50
CA VAL A 178 -22.43 17.03 4.07
C VAL A 178 -22.46 15.65 4.74
N LEU A 179 -22.77 15.57 6.04
CA LEU A 179 -22.90 14.28 6.73
C LEU A 179 -24.02 13.41 6.17
N GLU A 180 -25.18 13.99 5.85
CA GLU A 180 -26.29 13.28 5.23
C GLU A 180 -25.89 12.72 3.86
N LEU A 181 -25.19 13.52 3.05
CA LEU A 181 -24.68 13.11 1.74
C LEU A 181 -23.61 12.02 1.86
N ILE A 182 -22.70 12.09 2.83
CA ILE A 182 -21.70 11.05 3.10
C ILE A 182 -22.38 9.74 3.51
N ARG A 183 -23.40 9.80 4.39
CA ARG A 183 -24.19 8.61 4.78
C ARG A 183 -24.94 8.01 3.58
N ALA A 184 -25.36 8.84 2.63
CA ALA A 184 -25.92 8.41 1.36
C ALA A 184 -24.86 7.95 0.32
N ASN A 185 -23.62 7.73 0.77
CA ASN A 185 -22.48 7.28 -0.04
C ASN A 185 -22.17 8.21 -1.23
N LYS A 186 -22.25 9.52 -1.02
CA LYS A 186 -21.88 10.53 -2.01
C LYS A 186 -20.44 11.02 -1.76
N ARG A 187 -19.71 11.26 -2.86
CA ARG A 187 -18.41 11.95 -2.85
C ARG A 187 -18.67 13.44 -2.99
N ILE A 188 -17.94 14.25 -2.22
CA ILE A 188 -18.20 15.69 -2.09
C ILE A 188 -16.90 16.44 -2.39
N LEU A 189 -16.98 17.38 -3.32
CA LEU A 189 -15.95 18.38 -3.55
C LEU A 189 -16.37 19.66 -2.82
N LEU A 190 -15.55 20.14 -1.90
CA LEU A 190 -15.75 21.40 -1.20
C LEU A 190 -14.82 22.44 -1.79
N ILE A 191 -15.40 23.57 -2.21
CA ILE A 191 -14.67 24.73 -2.72
C ILE A 191 -15.00 25.91 -1.80
N GLY A 192 -13.98 26.62 -1.33
CA GLY A 192 -14.11 27.80 -0.49
C GLY A 192 -13.60 29.05 -1.20
N PRO A 193 -13.93 30.25 -0.69
CA PRO A 193 -13.43 31.51 -1.24
C PRO A 193 -11.96 31.78 -0.87
N ASP A 194 -11.47 31.15 0.20
CA ASP A 194 -10.11 31.29 0.69
C ASP A 194 -9.70 30.03 1.47
N HIS A 195 -8.38 29.80 1.56
CA HIS A 195 -7.80 28.65 2.26
C HIS A 195 -8.25 28.57 3.71
N ARG A 196 -8.32 29.68 4.44
CA ARG A 196 -8.66 29.69 5.87
C ARG A 196 -10.11 29.29 6.10
N SER A 197 -11.04 29.82 5.31
CA SER A 197 -12.44 29.40 5.34
C SER A 197 -12.59 27.91 5.03
N SER A 198 -11.77 27.39 4.11
CA SER A 198 -11.68 25.96 3.80
C SER A 198 -11.14 25.14 4.99
N ASP A 199 -10.07 25.56 5.68
CA ASP A 199 -9.59 24.93 6.93
C ASP A 199 -10.75 24.81 7.94
N GLU A 200 -11.42 25.92 8.21
CA GLU A 200 -12.43 25.97 9.25
C GLU A 200 -13.67 25.11 8.89
N MET A 201 -14.06 25.08 7.61
CA MET A 201 -15.15 24.23 7.14
C MET A 201 -14.78 22.74 7.21
N VAL A 202 -13.61 22.35 6.71
CA VAL A 202 -13.10 20.97 6.78
C VAL A 202 -13.02 20.50 8.23
N GLY A 203 -12.50 21.34 9.13
CA GLY A 203 -12.45 21.04 10.56
C GLY A 203 -13.84 20.85 11.18
N THR A 204 -14.81 21.68 10.80
CA THR A 204 -16.20 21.57 11.27
C THR A 204 -16.86 20.28 10.80
N ILE A 205 -16.68 19.92 9.52
CA ILE A 205 -17.21 18.66 8.96
C ILE A 205 -16.54 17.46 9.63
N ALA A 206 -15.21 17.47 9.75
CA ALA A 206 -14.46 16.38 10.37
C ALA A 206 -14.85 16.18 11.85
N LYS A 207 -15.07 17.28 12.60
CA LYS A 207 -15.58 17.23 13.97
C LYS A 207 -16.99 16.61 14.01
N ALA A 208 -17.88 17.01 13.10
CA ALA A 208 -19.23 16.48 13.02
C ALA A 208 -19.26 14.98 12.64
N MET A 209 -18.35 14.56 11.75
CA MET A 209 -18.13 13.14 11.41
C MET A 209 -17.67 12.34 12.62
N LYS A 210 -16.65 12.85 13.34
CA LYS A 210 -16.14 12.20 14.56
C LYS A 210 -17.23 12.06 15.61
N ALA A 211 -18.04 13.10 15.82
CA ALA A 211 -19.19 13.04 16.74
C ALA A 211 -20.27 12.04 16.30
N SER A 212 -20.40 11.79 14.99
CA SER A 212 -21.32 10.81 14.42
C SER A 212 -20.75 9.38 14.34
N GLY A 213 -19.54 9.13 14.85
CA GLY A 213 -18.88 7.82 14.78
C GLY A 213 -18.30 7.46 13.40
N LEU A 214 -18.16 8.42 12.48
CA LEU A 214 -17.58 8.20 11.15
C LEU A 214 -16.08 8.53 11.13
N THR A 215 -15.30 7.73 10.38
CA THR A 215 -13.86 7.94 10.19
C THR A 215 -13.58 9.07 9.21
N TYR A 216 -13.26 10.28 9.66
CA TYR A 216 -13.07 11.41 8.74
C TYR A 216 -11.83 11.30 7.83
N LYS A 217 -10.76 10.62 8.29
CA LYS A 217 -9.46 10.52 7.57
C LYS A 217 -9.52 9.85 6.20
N THR A 218 -10.53 9.05 5.91
CA THR A 218 -10.65 8.31 4.64
C THR A 218 -11.66 8.93 3.68
N TRP A 219 -12.52 9.83 4.16
CA TRP A 219 -13.65 10.36 3.40
C TRP A 219 -13.51 11.84 3.04
N ILE A 220 -12.66 12.56 3.78
CA ILE A 220 -12.37 13.96 3.52
C ILE A 220 -10.93 14.07 3.08
N SER A 221 -10.72 14.75 1.97
CA SER A 221 -9.41 15.15 1.46
C SER A 221 -9.45 16.62 1.10
N ARG A 222 -8.40 17.33 1.46
CA ARG A 222 -8.20 18.75 1.16
C ARG A 222 -7.12 18.84 0.08
N TYR A 223 -7.48 19.33 -1.10
CA TYR A 223 -6.54 19.41 -2.23
C TYR A 223 -5.42 20.42 -1.96
N GLU A 224 -5.80 21.62 -1.56
CA GLU A 224 -4.85 22.69 -1.22
C GLU A 224 -4.17 22.41 0.12
N MET A 225 -2.98 22.96 0.32
CA MET A 225 -2.28 22.82 1.58
C MET A 225 -2.99 23.58 2.70
N SER A 226 -3.06 22.98 3.89
CA SER A 226 -3.65 23.64 5.05
C SER A 226 -2.75 24.75 5.57
N ILE A 227 -3.33 25.91 5.89
CA ILE A 227 -2.61 26.97 6.58
C ILE A 227 -2.42 26.61 8.05
N VAL A 228 -3.45 26.03 8.67
CA VAL A 228 -3.47 25.74 10.10
C VAL A 228 -3.27 24.25 10.34
N SER A 229 -2.45 23.90 11.33
CA SER A 229 -2.21 22.51 11.69
C SER A 229 -3.45 21.84 12.30
N GLN A 230 -4.30 22.60 12.99
CA GLN A 230 -5.54 22.14 13.61
C GLN A 230 -6.68 23.14 13.44
N ALA A 231 -7.89 22.67 13.14
CA ALA A 231 -9.10 23.46 13.38
C ALA A 231 -10.20 22.61 14.00
N SER A 232 -11.01 23.23 14.87
CA SER A 232 -12.07 22.54 15.62
C SER A 232 -11.59 21.31 16.42
N GLY A 233 -10.33 21.31 16.85
CA GLY A 233 -9.69 20.20 17.59
C GLY A 233 -9.33 18.98 16.72
N ILE A 234 -9.38 19.12 15.40
CA ILE A 234 -9.00 18.10 14.42
C ILE A 234 -7.67 18.49 13.77
N PRO A 235 -6.70 17.56 13.64
CA PRO A 235 -5.48 17.81 12.87
C PRO A 235 -5.80 17.83 11.37
N ILE A 236 -5.94 19.02 10.80
CA ILE A 236 -6.35 19.21 9.39
C ILE A 236 -5.20 18.97 8.44
N HIS A 237 -3.96 19.21 8.86
CA HIS A 237 -2.77 18.92 8.05
C HIS A 237 -2.69 17.45 7.61
N GLU A 238 -3.24 16.51 8.40
CA GLU A 238 -3.32 15.09 8.02
C GLU A 238 -4.38 14.79 6.96
N LEU A 239 -5.31 15.73 6.72
CA LEU A 239 -6.37 15.63 5.72
C LEU A 239 -5.98 16.23 4.38
N GLY A 240 -4.79 16.83 4.27
CA GLY A 240 -4.23 17.28 3.01
C GLY A 240 -4.04 16.10 2.04
N PHE A 241 -4.33 16.33 0.76
CA PHE A 241 -4.16 15.34 -0.31
C PHE A 241 -2.73 14.81 -0.32
N GLU A 242 -1.74 15.71 -0.28
CA GLU A 242 -0.32 15.32 -0.18
C GLU A 242 -0.01 14.47 1.05
N ALA A 243 -0.53 14.83 2.21
CA ALA A 243 -0.33 14.04 3.44
C ALA A 243 -0.90 12.63 3.29
N GLN A 244 -2.12 12.50 2.76
CA GLN A 244 -2.79 11.22 2.55
C GLN A 244 -2.08 10.38 1.49
N MET A 245 -1.64 10.99 0.40
CA MET A 245 -0.87 10.33 -0.66
C MET A 245 0.47 9.81 -0.15
N HIS A 246 1.22 10.62 0.59
CA HIS A 246 2.49 10.20 1.18
C HIS A 246 2.32 9.08 2.21
N GLN A 247 1.29 9.15 3.07
CA GLN A 247 0.96 8.06 3.99
C GLN A 247 0.59 6.77 3.25
N PHE A 248 -0.21 6.89 2.18
CA PHE A 248 -0.58 5.75 1.35
C PHE A 248 0.64 5.10 0.68
N TYR A 249 1.52 5.90 0.08
CA TYR A 249 2.76 5.40 -0.53
C TYR A 249 3.70 4.79 0.50
N ALA A 250 3.86 5.39 1.68
CA ALA A 250 4.67 4.84 2.75
C ALA A 250 4.15 3.47 3.21
N LYS A 251 2.83 3.35 3.41
CA LYS A 251 2.18 2.09 3.77
C LYS A 251 2.33 1.03 2.68
N SER A 252 2.08 1.41 1.42
CA SER A 252 2.23 0.52 0.26
C SER A 252 3.68 0.01 0.11
N ARG A 253 4.68 0.88 0.29
CA ARG A 253 6.09 0.49 0.28
C ARG A 253 6.44 -0.45 1.43
N ALA A 254 5.93 -0.21 2.64
CA ALA A 254 6.13 -1.09 3.78
C ALA A 254 5.50 -2.47 3.57
N ASP A 255 4.28 -2.52 3.05
CA ASP A 255 3.56 -3.75 2.72
C ASP A 255 4.29 -4.53 1.62
N LYS A 256 4.77 -3.86 0.57
CA LYS A 256 5.62 -4.47 -0.47
C LYS A 256 6.94 -4.99 0.07
N ALA A 257 7.62 -4.25 0.94
CA ALA A 257 8.87 -4.70 1.56
C ALA A 257 8.65 -5.94 2.44
N SER A 258 7.55 -5.97 3.20
CA SER A 258 7.13 -7.15 3.97
C SER A 258 6.84 -8.34 3.06
N LEU A 259 6.14 -8.11 1.95
CA LEU A 259 5.84 -9.15 0.95
C LEU A 259 7.11 -9.70 0.30
N ARG A 260 8.06 -8.84 -0.05
CA ARG A 260 9.37 -9.23 -0.61
C ARG A 260 10.14 -10.12 0.36
N ARG A 261 10.24 -9.74 1.64
CA ARG A 261 10.90 -10.57 2.68
C ARG A 261 10.25 -11.95 2.81
N LYS A 262 8.92 -12.01 2.85
CA LYS A 262 8.18 -13.29 2.92
C LYS A 262 8.41 -14.15 1.68
N TYR A 263 8.40 -13.54 0.50
CA TYR A 263 8.63 -14.24 -0.76
C TYR A 263 10.06 -14.77 -0.88
N ASP A 264 11.06 -13.95 -0.52
CA ASP A 264 12.47 -14.35 -0.54
C ASP A 264 12.72 -15.50 0.46
N ARG A 265 12.18 -15.40 1.68
CA ARG A 265 12.25 -16.46 2.68
C ARG A 265 11.59 -17.76 2.23
N PHE A 266 10.43 -17.69 1.60
CA PHE A 266 9.78 -18.87 1.02
C PHE A 266 10.63 -19.50 -0.08
N ARG A 267 11.24 -18.69 -0.94
CA ARG A 267 12.13 -19.14 -2.02
C ARG A 267 13.38 -19.83 -1.47
N GLU A 268 13.92 -19.37 -0.35
CA GLU A 268 15.04 -20.01 0.35
C GLU A 268 14.66 -21.33 1.01
N LEU A 269 13.51 -21.39 1.69
CA LEU A 269 13.08 -22.58 2.44
C LEU A 269 12.59 -23.71 1.52
N THR A 270 12.01 -23.39 0.36
CA THR A 270 11.48 -24.39 -0.59
C THR A 270 12.52 -25.47 -0.98
N PRO A 271 13.71 -25.12 -1.52
CA PRO A 271 14.70 -26.12 -1.90
C PRO A 271 15.30 -26.84 -0.68
N LEU A 272 15.48 -26.14 0.44
CA LEU A 272 16.02 -26.73 1.67
C LEU A 272 15.09 -27.83 2.22
N LEU A 273 13.79 -27.56 2.29
CA LEU A 273 12.81 -28.55 2.75
C LEU A 273 12.62 -29.68 1.74
N ALA A 274 12.69 -29.39 0.43
CA ALA A 274 12.67 -30.43 -0.60
C ALA A 274 13.86 -31.40 -0.46
N TYR A 275 15.07 -30.86 -0.27
CA TYR A 275 16.28 -31.65 -0.04
C TYR A 275 16.17 -32.51 1.22
N LYS A 276 15.79 -31.91 2.35
CA LYS A 276 15.61 -32.64 3.61
C LYS A 276 14.50 -33.68 3.53
N GLY A 277 13.43 -33.39 2.80
CA GLY A 277 12.34 -34.34 2.52
C GLY A 277 12.81 -35.53 1.70
N GLN A 278 13.72 -35.33 0.72
CA GLN A 278 14.34 -36.44 -0.01
C GLN A 278 15.22 -37.29 0.91
N LYS A 279 16.05 -36.66 1.74
CA LYS A 279 16.90 -37.37 2.71
C LYS A 279 16.11 -38.15 3.74
N GLN A 280 14.93 -37.67 4.14
CA GLN A 280 14.02 -38.42 4.99
C GLN A 280 13.50 -39.69 4.31
N LYS A 281 13.15 -39.63 3.02
CA LYS A 281 12.75 -40.82 2.27
C LYS A 281 13.89 -41.83 2.15
N ASP A 282 15.09 -41.34 1.82
CA ASP A 282 16.29 -42.19 1.76
C ASP A 282 16.54 -42.86 3.13
N LEU A 283 16.37 -42.13 4.24
CA LEU A 283 16.48 -42.68 5.60
C LEU A 283 15.41 -43.75 5.89
N ASP A 284 14.16 -43.50 5.50
CA ASP A 284 13.05 -44.43 5.70
C ASP A 284 13.27 -45.73 4.89
N GLU A 285 13.81 -45.63 3.68
CA GLU A 285 14.20 -46.77 2.85
C GLU A 285 15.33 -47.59 3.49
N VAL A 286 16.39 -46.93 4.00
CA VAL A 286 17.51 -47.63 4.66
C VAL A 286 17.06 -48.27 5.98
N ARG A 287 16.17 -47.63 6.76
CA ARG A 287 15.57 -48.24 7.95
C ARG A 287 14.70 -49.45 7.63
N LEU A 288 13.98 -49.40 6.51
CA LEU A 288 13.22 -50.56 6.04
C LEU A 288 14.15 -51.72 5.64
N LEU A 289 15.30 -51.42 5.02
CA LEU A 289 16.34 -52.43 4.73
C LEU A 289 16.91 -53.02 6.02
N GLU A 290 17.28 -52.19 7.00
CA GLU A 290 17.76 -52.65 8.31
C GLU A 290 16.74 -53.60 8.96
N TRP A 291 15.46 -53.24 8.94
CA TRP A 291 14.40 -54.09 9.47
C TRP A 291 14.26 -55.43 8.74
N ARG A 292 14.38 -55.44 7.40
CA ARG A 292 14.37 -56.68 6.60
C ARG A 292 15.57 -57.56 6.91
N LEU A 293 16.77 -56.98 7.01
CA LEU A 293 18.00 -57.70 7.34
C LEU A 293 17.91 -58.31 8.74
N LEU A 294 17.43 -57.56 9.74
CA LEU A 294 17.18 -58.07 11.09
C LEU A 294 16.19 -59.24 11.11
N THR A 295 15.13 -59.15 10.31
CA THR A 295 14.12 -60.21 10.20
C THR A 295 14.75 -61.48 9.63
N GLN A 296 15.47 -61.39 8.51
CA GLN A 296 16.16 -62.53 7.90
C GLN A 296 17.22 -63.14 8.83
N LEU A 297 17.99 -62.30 9.53
CA LEU A 297 18.98 -62.73 10.51
C LEU A 297 18.29 -63.54 11.63
N SER A 298 17.16 -63.06 12.15
CA SER A 298 16.38 -63.78 13.17
C SER A 298 15.84 -65.13 12.67
N GLU A 299 15.43 -65.21 11.40
CA GLU A 299 14.97 -66.46 10.77
C GLU A 299 16.10 -67.48 10.64
N PHE A 300 17.30 -67.06 10.19
CA PHE A 300 18.44 -67.96 10.10
C PHE A 300 18.96 -68.39 11.48
N GLN A 301 18.93 -67.50 12.48
CA GLN A 301 19.22 -67.87 13.87
C GLN A 301 18.23 -68.90 14.41
N ALA A 302 16.93 -68.78 14.09
CA ALA A 302 15.93 -69.78 14.45
C ALA A 302 16.23 -71.13 13.77
N LYS A 303 16.53 -71.12 12.46
CA LYS A 303 16.91 -72.34 11.71
C LYS A 303 18.17 -73.01 12.28
N ILE A 304 19.19 -72.25 12.68
CA ILE A 304 20.38 -72.81 13.35
C ILE A 304 20.01 -73.45 14.69
N LYS A 305 19.18 -72.78 15.51
CA LYS A 305 18.71 -73.34 16.78
C LYS A 305 17.97 -74.66 16.56
N ASP A 306 17.08 -74.71 15.57
CA ASP A 306 16.32 -75.92 15.22
C ASP A 306 17.23 -77.05 14.72
N VAL A 307 18.18 -76.76 13.82
CA VAL A 307 19.17 -77.74 13.34
C VAL A 307 20.05 -78.25 14.48
N THR A 308 20.45 -77.36 15.39
CA THR A 308 21.28 -77.72 16.56
C THR A 308 20.51 -78.61 17.53
N ALA A 309 19.24 -78.29 17.81
CA ALA A 309 18.38 -79.13 18.65
C ALA A 309 18.17 -80.53 18.05
N ILE A 310 17.93 -80.61 16.74
CA ILE A 310 17.79 -81.88 16.02
C ILE A 310 19.08 -82.70 16.09
N LEU A 311 20.26 -82.07 15.93
CA LEU A 311 21.55 -82.74 16.03
C LEU A 311 21.81 -83.29 17.44
N THR A 312 21.44 -82.55 18.50
CA THR A 312 21.61 -83.01 19.90
C THR A 312 20.67 -84.14 20.28
N GLU A 313 19.47 -84.19 19.71
CA GLU A 313 18.46 -85.22 19.99
C GLU A 313 18.53 -86.40 19.02
N TYR A 314 19.33 -86.31 17.95
CA TYR A 314 19.33 -87.25 16.82
C TYR A 314 19.52 -88.72 17.25
N GLU A 315 20.41 -88.96 18.20
CA GLU A 315 20.73 -90.30 18.73
C GLU A 315 19.64 -90.86 19.64
N ASN A 316 18.78 -90.01 20.20
CA ASN A 316 17.67 -90.37 21.10
C ASN A 316 16.33 -90.54 20.36
N LEU A 317 16.28 -90.27 19.05
CA LEU A 317 15.05 -90.39 18.25
C LEU A 317 14.68 -91.87 17.99
N PRO A 318 13.39 -92.24 17.94
CA PRO A 318 12.95 -93.57 17.50
C PRO A 318 13.49 -93.93 16.09
N LEU A 319 13.88 -95.20 15.88
CA LEU A 319 14.47 -95.69 14.61
C LEU A 319 13.66 -95.30 13.36
N TRP A 320 12.34 -95.41 13.43
CA TRP A 320 11.44 -95.02 12.32
C TRP A 320 11.51 -93.52 11.98
N ARG A 321 11.72 -92.63 12.96
CA ARG A 321 11.92 -91.19 12.72
C ARG A 321 13.27 -90.91 12.08
N ARG A 322 14.34 -91.61 12.46
CA ARG A 322 15.66 -91.46 11.83
C ARG A 322 15.64 -91.89 10.37
N ILE A 323 15.02 -93.03 10.07
CA ILE A 323 14.83 -93.51 8.69
C ILE A 323 14.00 -92.50 7.87
N GLY A 324 12.90 -91.98 8.45
CA GLY A 324 12.10 -90.93 7.80
C GLY A 324 12.82 -89.58 7.61
N MET A 325 13.80 -89.24 8.46
CA MET A 325 14.65 -88.05 8.25
C MET A 325 15.71 -88.28 7.18
N GLN A 326 16.23 -89.51 7.06
CA GLN A 326 17.16 -89.89 6.00
C GLN A 326 16.52 -89.87 4.60
N THR A 327 15.24 -90.25 4.47
CA THR A 327 14.52 -90.16 3.18
C THR A 327 14.24 -88.73 2.74
N VAL A 328 14.17 -87.78 3.67
CA VAL A 328 14.01 -86.34 3.40
C VAL A 328 15.38 -85.63 3.26
N GLY A 329 16.49 -86.37 3.31
CA GLY A 329 17.84 -85.82 3.15
C GLY A 329 18.40 -85.13 4.40
N LYS A 330 17.85 -85.38 5.59
CA LYS A 330 18.32 -84.88 6.89
C LYS A 330 19.15 -85.95 7.61
N ASN A 331 20.36 -86.22 7.12
CA ASN A 331 21.36 -87.01 7.83
C ASN A 331 22.27 -86.08 8.66
N VAL A 332 23.10 -86.64 9.55
CA VAL A 332 23.98 -85.86 10.42
C VAL A 332 24.93 -84.97 9.62
N GLU A 333 25.46 -85.47 8.50
CA GLU A 333 26.36 -84.74 7.61
C GLU A 333 25.68 -83.58 6.88
N SER A 334 24.45 -83.76 6.37
CA SER A 334 23.70 -82.71 5.69
C SER A 334 23.20 -81.65 6.67
N LEU A 335 22.82 -82.02 7.89
CA LEU A 335 22.49 -81.07 8.96
C LEU A 335 23.70 -80.22 9.37
N GLN A 336 24.90 -80.81 9.42
CA GLN A 336 26.14 -80.06 9.61
C GLN A 336 26.43 -79.12 8.44
N GLN A 337 26.21 -79.55 7.19
CA GLN A 337 26.35 -78.70 6.01
C GLN A 337 25.34 -77.54 6.01
N TYR A 338 24.06 -77.79 6.35
CA TYR A 338 23.06 -76.74 6.49
C TYR A 338 23.41 -75.74 7.58
N ARG A 339 23.98 -76.21 8.70
CA ARG A 339 24.46 -75.33 9.77
C ARG A 339 25.56 -74.39 9.27
N VAL A 340 26.58 -74.91 8.58
CA VAL A 340 27.66 -74.09 8.01
C VAL A 340 27.13 -73.07 7.00
N LEU A 341 26.18 -73.48 6.15
CA LEU A 341 25.54 -72.57 5.18
C LEU A 341 24.74 -71.46 5.88
N TYR A 342 24.00 -71.78 6.95
CA TYR A 342 23.29 -70.76 7.73
C TYR A 342 24.23 -69.84 8.50
N GLU A 343 25.35 -70.34 9.02
CA GLU A 343 26.39 -69.52 9.67
C GLU A 343 27.01 -68.53 8.67
N GLN A 344 27.33 -68.97 7.45
CA GLN A 344 27.80 -68.10 6.37
C GLN A 344 26.78 -67.02 5.98
N GLN A 345 25.51 -67.38 5.86
CA GLN A 345 24.43 -66.42 5.57
C GLN A 345 24.23 -65.40 6.69
N ILE A 346 24.39 -65.80 7.96
CA ILE A 346 24.35 -64.88 9.10
C ILE A 346 25.52 -63.90 9.04
N ASP A 347 26.73 -64.34 8.73
CA ASP A 347 27.90 -63.48 8.62
C ASP A 347 27.75 -62.46 7.48
N GLU A 348 27.20 -62.87 6.34
CA GLU A 348 26.88 -61.98 5.21
C GLU A 348 25.83 -60.92 5.59
N LEU A 349 24.71 -61.34 6.18
CA LEU A 349 23.65 -60.44 6.63
C LEU A 349 24.12 -59.47 7.72
N THR A 350 25.04 -59.91 8.59
CA THR A 350 25.60 -59.05 9.65
C THR A 350 26.45 -57.93 9.06
N LYS A 351 27.26 -58.22 8.03
CA LYS A 351 28.04 -57.20 7.31
C LYS A 351 27.15 -56.19 6.59
N GLU A 352 26.09 -56.65 5.91
CA GLU A 352 25.13 -55.75 5.25
C GLU A 352 24.39 -54.86 6.26
N LEU A 353 24.09 -55.39 7.44
CA LEU A 353 23.44 -54.66 8.51
C LEU A 353 24.35 -53.58 9.12
N GLU A 354 25.65 -53.83 9.25
CA GLU A 354 26.62 -52.81 9.67
C GLU A 354 26.70 -51.66 8.66
N ILE A 355 26.71 -51.96 7.37
CA ILE A 355 26.69 -50.95 6.29
C ILE A 355 25.41 -50.11 6.37
N ALA A 356 24.25 -50.75 6.56
CA ALA A 356 22.98 -50.06 6.71
C ALA A 356 22.97 -49.12 7.93
N LYS A 357 23.52 -49.54 9.08
CA LYS A 357 23.62 -48.72 10.30
C LYS A 357 24.49 -47.49 10.12
N VAL A 358 25.68 -47.63 9.53
CA VAL A 358 26.55 -46.49 9.22
C VAL A 358 25.82 -45.48 8.33
N ARG A 359 25.08 -45.98 7.34
CA ARG A 359 24.31 -45.11 6.45
C ARG A 359 23.15 -44.40 7.14
N ILE A 360 22.50 -45.05 8.11
CA ILE A 360 21.47 -44.41 8.96
C ILE A 360 22.09 -43.27 9.76
N ASP A 361 23.25 -43.48 10.38
CA ASP A 361 23.92 -42.46 11.19
C ASP A 361 24.33 -41.22 10.37
N GLU A 362 24.70 -41.40 9.10
CA GLU A 362 24.96 -40.31 8.15
C GLU A 362 23.68 -39.56 7.74
N LEU A 363 22.58 -40.27 7.50
CA LEU A 363 21.33 -39.70 6.97
C LEU A 363 20.49 -39.00 8.05
N VAL A 364 20.57 -39.42 9.30
CA VAL A 364 19.83 -38.80 10.43
C VAL A 364 20.05 -37.29 10.55
N PRO A 365 21.30 -36.75 10.59
CA PRO A 365 21.52 -35.32 10.67
C PRO A 365 21.13 -34.57 9.38
N GLU A 366 21.27 -35.20 8.21
CA GLU A 366 20.90 -34.59 6.92
C GLU A 366 19.38 -34.47 6.75
N ALA A 367 18.62 -35.47 7.22
CA ALA A 367 17.16 -35.51 7.18
C ALA A 367 16.51 -34.66 8.29
N ALA A 368 17.25 -34.33 9.35
CA ALA A 368 16.72 -33.58 10.49
C ALA A 368 16.22 -32.19 10.06
N VAL A 369 14.91 -31.98 10.11
CA VAL A 369 14.28 -30.66 9.93
C VAL A 369 14.09 -30.01 11.30
N PRO A 370 14.68 -28.81 11.55
CA PRO A 370 14.39 -28.03 12.74
C PRO A 370 12.88 -27.84 12.94
N LYS A 371 12.42 -27.95 14.19
CA LYS A 371 10.98 -27.94 14.53
C LYS A 371 10.26 -26.67 14.10
N ASP A 372 10.99 -25.56 13.97
CA ASP A 372 10.42 -24.24 13.65
C ASP A 372 10.32 -23.97 12.14
N LEU A 373 11.06 -24.70 11.29
CA LEU A 373 11.10 -24.43 9.85
C LEU A 373 9.87 -24.94 9.08
N ARG A 374 9.27 -26.04 9.53
CA ARG A 374 8.03 -26.57 8.93
C ARG A 374 6.84 -25.63 9.15
N PRO A 375 6.52 -25.19 10.37
CA PRO A 375 5.41 -24.25 10.58
C PRO A 375 5.67 -22.91 9.89
N GLU A 376 6.91 -22.38 9.92
CA GLU A 376 7.26 -21.16 9.19
C GLU A 376 6.98 -21.30 7.68
N PHE A 377 7.37 -22.43 7.08
CA PHE A 377 7.12 -22.68 5.66
C PHE A 377 5.64 -22.83 5.33
N ASP A 378 4.87 -23.52 6.17
CA ASP A 378 3.43 -23.71 5.97
C ASP A 378 2.69 -22.37 6.07
N ASP A 379 3.05 -21.52 7.03
CA ASP A 379 2.52 -20.16 7.17
C ASP A 379 2.85 -19.30 5.94
N LEU A 380 4.10 -19.36 5.45
CA LEU A 380 4.53 -18.65 4.26
C LEU A 380 3.82 -19.17 3.00
N LYS A 381 3.64 -20.49 2.89
CA LYS A 381 2.91 -21.12 1.79
C LYS A 381 1.46 -20.68 1.78
N GLU A 382 0.79 -20.66 2.94
CA GLU A 382 -0.59 -20.18 3.07
C GLU A 382 -0.71 -18.69 2.73
N ALA A 383 0.23 -17.86 3.19
CA ALA A 383 0.26 -16.44 2.84
C ALA A 383 0.41 -16.23 1.33
N ILE A 384 1.26 -17.02 0.67
CA ILE A 384 1.49 -16.95 -0.78
C ILE A 384 0.29 -17.45 -1.57
N THR A 385 -0.37 -18.53 -1.15
CA THR A 385 -1.57 -19.04 -1.82
C THR A 385 -2.74 -18.07 -1.69
N LYS A 386 -2.95 -17.47 -0.51
CA LYS A 386 -3.97 -16.41 -0.30
C LYS A 386 -3.77 -15.21 -1.23
N LEU A 387 -2.53 -14.88 -1.58
CA LEU A 387 -2.19 -13.78 -2.48
C LEU A 387 -2.27 -14.15 -3.98
N GLY A 388 -2.72 -15.36 -4.32
CA GLY A 388 -2.84 -15.82 -5.71
C GLY A 388 -1.57 -16.44 -6.28
N GLY A 389 -0.63 -16.84 -5.43
CA GLY A 389 0.57 -17.59 -5.78
C GLY A 389 1.78 -16.72 -6.13
N THR A 390 2.90 -17.40 -6.40
CA THR A 390 4.21 -16.77 -6.62
C THR A 390 4.26 -15.89 -7.88
N LYS A 391 3.47 -16.21 -8.91
CA LYS A 391 3.39 -15.44 -10.15
C LYS A 391 2.80 -14.03 -9.92
N LYS A 392 1.67 -13.96 -9.22
CA LYS A 392 0.99 -12.70 -8.91
C LYS A 392 1.82 -11.82 -7.96
N ILE A 393 2.54 -12.43 -7.02
CA ILE A 393 3.49 -11.70 -6.15
C ILE A 393 4.64 -11.09 -6.97
N ARG A 394 5.21 -11.83 -7.94
CA ARG A 394 6.23 -11.26 -8.83
C ARG A 394 5.68 -10.10 -9.66
N GLU A 395 4.47 -10.20 -10.19
CA GLU A 395 3.83 -9.11 -10.94
C GLU A 395 3.61 -7.87 -10.06
N LEU A 396 3.14 -8.04 -8.82
CA LEU A 396 2.95 -6.95 -7.85
C LEU A 396 4.26 -6.29 -7.41
N LEU A 397 5.33 -7.07 -7.31
CA LEU A 397 6.69 -6.57 -7.02
C LEU A 397 7.32 -5.91 -8.25
N ALA A 398 7.08 -6.42 -9.46
CA ALA A 398 7.66 -5.92 -10.72
C ALA A 398 6.95 -4.68 -11.30
N ALA A 399 5.74 -4.33 -10.82
CA ALA A 399 5.06 -3.08 -11.17
C ALA A 399 5.78 -1.82 -10.60
N GLU A 400 7.11 -1.85 -10.45
CA GLU A 400 7.88 -0.94 -9.62
C GLU A 400 8.33 0.35 -10.31
N GLU A 401 8.10 0.59 -11.60
CA GLU A 401 8.84 1.69 -12.26
C GLU A 401 8.01 2.82 -12.89
N ASN A 402 6.70 2.70 -13.11
CA ASN A 402 5.94 3.73 -13.83
C ASN A 402 4.52 3.99 -13.29
N THR A 403 4.32 4.07 -11.97
CA THR A 403 3.14 4.81 -11.49
C THR A 403 3.43 6.29 -11.59
N ASN A 404 3.25 6.77 -12.81
CA ASN A 404 3.40 8.13 -13.27
C ASN A 404 2.68 9.08 -12.29
N ARG A 405 3.39 10.07 -11.75
CA ARG A 405 2.79 11.20 -10.99
C ARG A 405 1.82 12.03 -11.84
N GLN A 406 1.75 11.76 -13.15
CA GLN A 406 0.92 12.44 -14.15
C GLN A 406 -0.58 12.15 -14.09
N ALA A 407 -1.07 11.23 -13.25
CA ALA A 407 -2.52 10.97 -13.22
C ALA A 407 -3.35 12.10 -12.58
N PHE A 408 -2.71 13.14 -12.02
CA PHE A 408 -3.39 14.20 -11.28
C PHE A 408 -2.82 15.62 -11.50
N ILE A 409 -2.07 15.87 -12.58
CA ILE A 409 -1.73 17.24 -13.04
C ILE A 409 -2.43 17.47 -14.38
#